data_AF-A0A7V8Y1Y9-F1
#
_entry.id   AF-A0A7V8Y1Y9-F1
#
_cell.length_a   1.000
_cell.length_b   1.000
_cell.length_c   1.000
_cell.angle_alpha   90.00
_cell.angle_beta   90.00
_cell.angle_gamma   90.00
#
_symmetry.space_group_name_H-M   'P 1'
#
loop_
_entity.id
_entity.type
_entity.pdbx_description
1 polymer ?
#
loop_
_entity_poly.entity_id
_entity_poly.type
_entity_poly.pdbx_seq_one_letter_code
_entity_poly.pdbx_strand_id
1 'polypeptide(L)'
;PDLADDRLRRLADGMLVRESPTMTAAFPALREADVTLVLADGRRISSGPTTACGDPEQPLSTSTLIEKFRAGARPVLGDDRAERLLAVLTAEQDLELAELTDQLCPPIG
;
A
#
# COMPACT_ATOMS: atom_id res chain seq x y z
N PRO A 1 6.08 10.10 -2.87
CA PRO A 1 5.70 11.03 -3.95
C PRO A 1 5.69 12.47 -3.45
N ASP A 2 6.24 13.39 -4.25
CA ASP A 2 6.19 14.82 -3.94
C ASP A 2 4.80 15.36 -4.30
N LEU A 3 4.01 15.72 -3.29
CA LEU A 3 2.67 16.27 -3.47
C LEU A 3 2.70 17.69 -4.06
N ALA A 4 3.89 18.33 -4.12
CA ALA A 4 4.08 19.63 -4.74
C ALA A 4 4.43 19.58 -6.24
N ASP A 5 4.57 18.38 -6.84
CA ASP A 5 4.86 18.22 -8.25
C ASP A 5 3.71 18.78 -9.13
N ASP A 6 4.02 19.74 -9.99
CA ASP A 6 3.06 20.36 -10.91
C ASP A 6 2.39 19.36 -11.87
N ARG A 7 3.08 18.27 -12.21
CA ARG A 7 2.51 17.19 -13.03
C ARG A 7 1.39 16.46 -12.29
N LEU A 8 1.56 16.24 -10.98
CA LEU A 8 0.55 15.63 -10.12
C LEU A 8 -0.62 16.57 -9.90
N ARG A 9 -0.36 17.86 -9.61
CA ARG A 9 -1.42 18.88 -9.47
C ARG A 9 -2.30 18.97 -10.71
N ARG A 10 -1.68 19.06 -11.89
CA ARG A 10 -2.41 19.10 -13.17
C ARG A 10 -3.33 17.89 -13.36
N LEU A 11 -2.91 16.69 -12.95
CA LEU A 11 -3.76 15.50 -13.02
C LEU A 11 -4.92 15.57 -12.02
N ALA A 12 -4.64 16.01 -10.79
CA ALA A 12 -5.64 16.14 -9.75
C ALA A 12 -6.71 17.19 -10.11
N ASP A 13 -6.30 18.35 -10.64
CA ASP A 13 -7.20 19.44 -11.06
C ASP A 13 -8.16 19.01 -12.20
N GLY A 14 -7.73 18.06 -13.04
CA GLY A 14 -8.55 17.50 -14.12
C GLY A 14 -9.43 16.32 -13.71
N MET A 15 -9.35 15.86 -12.45
CA MET A 15 -10.05 14.67 -11.99
C MET A 15 -11.52 14.98 -11.65
N LEU A 16 -12.42 14.11 -12.11
CA LEU A 16 -13.84 14.15 -11.76
C LEU A 16 -14.20 12.88 -11.00
N VAL A 17 -14.71 13.03 -9.78
CA VAL A 17 -15.24 11.93 -8.97
C VAL A 17 -16.76 11.87 -9.16
N ARG A 18 -17.29 10.66 -9.33
CA ARG A 18 -18.72 10.40 -9.52
C ARG A 18 -19.11 9.20 -8.69
N GLU A 19 -20.27 9.30 -8.04
CA GLU A 19 -20.88 8.17 -7.35
C GLU A 19 -21.53 7.23 -8.36
N SER A 20 -21.43 5.93 -8.09
CA SER A 20 -22.09 4.89 -8.85
C SER A 20 -23.16 4.24 -7.97
N PRO A 21 -24.46 4.26 -8.35
CA PRO A 21 -25.51 3.62 -7.56
C PRO A 21 -25.26 2.13 -7.32
N THR A 22 -24.66 1.43 -8.30
CA THR A 22 -24.36 0.00 -8.19
C THR A 22 -23.24 -0.27 -7.18
N MET A 23 -22.14 0.48 -7.26
CA MET A 23 -21.03 0.35 -6.29
C MET A 23 -21.44 0.82 -4.89
N THR A 24 -22.28 1.86 -4.81
CA THR A 24 -22.84 2.35 -3.54
C THR A 24 -23.70 1.28 -2.87
N ALA A 25 -24.54 0.57 -3.63
CA ALA A 25 -25.36 -0.51 -3.09
C ALA A 25 -24.54 -1.73 -2.63
N ALA A 26 -23.35 -1.94 -3.20
CA ALA A 26 -22.44 -3.03 -2.83
C ALA A 26 -21.57 -2.71 -1.59
N PHE A 27 -21.43 -1.43 -1.24
CA PHE A 27 -20.70 -0.98 -0.06
C PHE A 27 -21.45 -1.32 1.25
N PRO A 28 -20.78 -1.72 2.35
CA PRO A 28 -19.32 -1.85 2.53
C PRO A 28 -18.74 -3.21 2.16
N ALA A 29 -19.59 -4.17 1.75
CA ALA A 29 -19.19 -5.55 1.48
C ALA A 29 -18.23 -5.67 0.29
N LEU A 30 -18.39 -4.80 -0.72
CA LEU A 30 -17.52 -4.71 -1.87
C LEU A 30 -17.12 -3.26 -2.11
N ARG A 31 -15.82 -2.98 -2.07
CA ARG A 31 -15.23 -1.64 -2.16
C ARG A 31 -14.55 -1.46 -3.51
N GLU A 32 -15.37 -1.41 -4.54
CA GLU A 32 -14.92 -1.25 -5.92
C GLU A 32 -14.77 0.22 -6.32
N ALA A 33 -13.84 0.46 -7.24
CA ALA A 33 -13.74 1.70 -8.00
C ALA A 33 -13.45 1.38 -9.48
N ASP A 34 -13.87 2.27 -10.38
CA ASP A 34 -13.48 2.27 -11.80
C ASP A 34 -12.92 3.64 -12.15
N VAL A 35 -11.76 3.65 -12.81
CA VAL A 35 -11.09 4.85 -13.28
C VAL A 35 -11.00 4.81 -14.79
N THR A 36 -11.48 5.87 -15.44
CA THR A 36 -11.26 6.09 -16.87
C THR A 36 -10.31 7.26 -17.10
N LEU A 37 -9.20 6.99 -17.78
CA LEU A 37 -8.30 8.02 -18.32
C LEU A 37 -8.77 8.42 -19.71
N VAL A 38 -8.86 9.73 -19.95
CA VAL A 38 -9.09 10.32 -21.28
C VAL A 38 -7.78 10.94 -21.74
N LEU A 39 -7.23 10.42 -22.84
CA LEU A 39 -5.98 10.89 -23.42
C LEU A 39 -6.23 12.14 -24.28
N ALA A 40 -5.16 12.89 -24.56
CA ALA A 40 -5.24 14.12 -25.37
C ALA A 40 -5.74 13.89 -26.80
N ASP A 41 -5.59 12.66 -27.33
CA ASP A 41 -6.11 12.25 -28.64
C ASP A 41 -7.58 11.75 -28.57
N GLY A 42 -8.23 11.85 -27.41
CA GLY A 42 -9.60 11.44 -27.18
C GLY A 42 -9.78 9.96 -26.84
N ARG A 43 -8.72 9.13 -26.90
CA ARG A 43 -8.82 7.72 -26.49
C ARG A 43 -9.15 7.59 -25.00
N ARG A 44 -9.88 6.52 -24.67
CA ARG A 44 -10.29 6.21 -23.30
C ARG A 44 -9.70 4.87 -22.88
N ILE A 45 -9.10 4.84 -21.70
CA ILE A 45 -8.58 3.63 -21.06
C ILE A 45 -9.28 3.51 -19.71
N SER A 46 -10.00 2.41 -19.48
CA SER A 46 -10.70 2.15 -18.21
C SER A 46 -10.07 0.96 -17.50
N SER A 47 -10.02 1.02 -16.17
CA SER A 47 -9.63 -0.11 -15.33
C SER A 47 -10.72 -1.19 -15.27
N GLY A 48 -11.98 -0.80 -15.42
CA GLY A 48 -13.13 -1.58 -14.99
C GLY A 48 -13.28 -1.57 -13.45
N PRO A 49 -14.36 -2.18 -12.93
CA PRO A 49 -14.54 -2.35 -11.48
C PRO A 49 -13.35 -3.11 -10.88
N THR A 50 -12.70 -2.48 -9.91
CA THR A 50 -11.48 -3.00 -9.29
C THR A 50 -11.59 -2.88 -7.77
N THR A 51 -11.32 -3.96 -7.05
CA THR A 51 -11.19 -3.98 -5.59
C THR A 51 -9.73 -3.81 -5.16
N ALA A 52 -9.50 -3.19 -4.02
CA ALA A 52 -8.16 -3.21 -3.41
C ALA A 52 -7.82 -4.64 -2.95
N CYS A 53 -6.55 -5.04 -3.10
CA CYS A 53 -6.06 -6.29 -2.52
C CYS A 53 -5.63 -6.09 -1.07
N GLY A 54 -5.78 -7.12 -0.23
CA GLY A 54 -5.36 -7.11 1.16
C GLY A 54 -6.48 -6.80 2.17
N ASP A 55 -7.73 -6.82 1.74
CA ASP A 55 -8.87 -6.90 2.66
C ASP A 55 -8.84 -8.23 3.44
N PRO A 56 -9.44 -8.32 4.64
CA PRO A 56 -9.52 -9.58 5.41
C PRO A 56 -10.08 -10.75 4.59
N GLU A 57 -11.00 -10.46 3.67
CA GLU A 57 -11.64 -11.42 2.77
C GLU A 57 -10.74 -11.82 1.58
N GLN A 58 -9.74 -11.00 1.25
CA GLN A 58 -8.75 -11.24 0.19
C GLN A 58 -7.33 -10.88 0.69
N PRO A 59 -6.78 -11.68 1.62
CA PRO A 59 -5.49 -11.37 2.24
C PRO A 59 -4.36 -11.41 1.19
N LEU A 60 -3.34 -10.57 1.42
CA LEU A 60 -2.12 -10.61 0.63
C LEU A 60 -1.37 -11.93 0.83
N SER A 61 -0.69 -12.40 -0.21
CA SER A 61 0.25 -13.50 -0.04
C SER A 61 1.36 -13.13 0.93
N THR A 62 1.91 -14.13 1.63
CA THR A 62 3.05 -13.93 2.53
C THR A 62 4.23 -13.26 1.82
N SER A 63 4.53 -13.63 0.56
CA SER A 63 5.58 -13.00 -0.23
C SER A 63 5.34 -11.49 -0.42
N THR A 64 4.12 -11.09 -0.74
CA THR A 64 3.74 -9.68 -0.92
C THR A 64 3.83 -8.91 0.39
N LEU A 65 3.44 -9.53 1.51
CA LEU A 65 3.60 -8.94 2.84
C LEU A 65 5.07 -8.73 3.20
N ILE A 66 5.93 -9.72 2.92
CA ILE A 66 7.37 -9.63 3.14
C ILE A 66 7.99 -8.48 2.31
N GLU A 67 7.61 -8.36 1.04
CA GLU A 67 8.08 -7.27 0.18
C GLU A 67 7.63 -5.90 0.69
N LYS A 68 6.36 -5.77 1.11
CA LYS A 68 5.84 -4.54 1.73
C LYS A 68 6.57 -4.20 3.02
N PHE A 69 6.87 -5.19 3.87
CA PHE A 69 7.66 -5.01 5.07
C PHE A 69 9.04 -4.46 4.73
N ARG A 70 9.76 -5.09 3.79
CA ARG A 70 11.08 -4.63 3.36
C ARG A 70 11.06 -3.20 2.82
N ALA A 71 10.08 -2.88 1.98
CA ALA A 71 9.94 -1.55 1.41
C ALA A 71 9.72 -0.45 2.47
N GLY A 72 9.02 -0.76 3.57
CA GLY A 72 8.80 0.18 4.68
C GLY A 72 9.93 0.20 5.72
N ALA A 73 10.51 -0.95 6.02
CA ALA A 73 11.49 -1.10 7.10
C ALA A 73 12.89 -0.67 6.70
N ARG A 74 13.37 -1.04 5.50
CA ARG A 74 14.76 -0.78 5.07
C ARG A 74 15.14 0.70 5.06
N PRO A 75 14.28 1.65 4.58
CA PRO A 75 14.64 3.07 4.60
C PRO A 75 14.82 3.67 6.00
N VAL A 76 14.26 3.03 7.04
CA VAL A 76 14.28 3.53 8.41
C VAL A 76 15.30 2.78 9.27
N LEU A 77 15.32 1.45 9.17
CA LEU A 77 16.13 0.57 10.02
C LEU A 77 17.47 0.18 9.37
N GLY A 78 17.60 0.33 8.06
CA GLY A 78 18.68 -0.27 7.28
C GLY A 78 18.42 -1.76 6.98
N ASP A 79 19.15 -2.29 5.99
CA ASP A 79 18.92 -3.64 5.47
C ASP A 79 19.14 -4.74 6.52
N ASP A 80 20.24 -4.69 7.26
CA ASP A 80 20.61 -5.74 8.22
C ASP A 80 19.57 -5.92 9.33
N ARG A 81 19.07 -4.81 9.89
CA ARG A 81 18.06 -4.84 10.96
C ARG A 81 16.71 -5.29 10.43
N ALA A 82 16.33 -4.81 9.23
CA ALA A 82 15.08 -5.22 8.59
C ALA A 82 15.06 -6.74 8.33
N GLU A 83 16.12 -7.32 7.77
CA GLU A 83 16.14 -8.77 7.50
C GLU A 83 16.21 -9.62 8.78
N ARG A 84 16.91 -9.18 9.84
CA ARG A 84 16.87 -9.88 11.14
C ARG A 84 15.46 -9.91 11.72
N LEU A 85 14.79 -8.76 11.76
CA LEU A 85 13.43 -8.68 12.28
C LEU A 85 12.47 -9.54 11.44
N LEU A 86 12.60 -9.51 10.13
CA LEU A 86 11.82 -10.35 9.23
C LEU A 86 12.04 -11.85 9.51
N ALA A 87 13.30 -12.28 9.69
CA ALA A 87 13.62 -13.67 9.97
C ALA A 87 12.91 -14.16 11.23
N VAL A 88 12.92 -13.38 12.31
CA VAL A 88 12.21 -13.72 13.55
C VAL A 88 10.70 -13.79 13.33
N LEU A 89 10.11 -12.76 12.69
CA LEU A 89 8.67 -12.72 12.42
C LEU A 89 8.20 -13.91 11.57
N THR A 90 8.99 -14.32 10.57
CA THR A 90 8.65 -15.45 9.68
C THR A 90 8.94 -16.82 10.29
N ALA A 91 9.84 -16.88 11.28
CA ALA A 91 10.11 -18.11 12.03
C ALA A 91 9.10 -18.34 13.17
N GLU A 92 8.13 -17.43 13.35
CA GLU A 92 7.17 -17.42 14.46
C GLU A 92 7.86 -17.59 15.83
N GLN A 93 9.06 -17.02 15.96
CA GLN A 93 9.83 -17.07 17.20
C GLN A 93 9.43 -15.91 18.11
N ASP A 94 9.28 -16.22 19.39
CA ASP A 94 9.11 -15.21 20.42
C ASP A 94 10.42 -14.41 20.57
N LEU A 95 10.29 -13.08 20.59
CA LEU A 95 11.36 -12.18 21.03
C LEU A 95 11.01 -11.61 22.39
N GLU A 96 12.02 -11.50 23.23
CA GLU A 96 11.92 -10.66 24.42
C GLU A 96 11.67 -9.21 23.98
N LEU A 97 10.82 -8.49 24.72
CA LEU A 97 10.45 -7.11 24.39
C LEU A 97 11.68 -6.20 24.24
N ALA A 98 12.72 -6.43 25.06
CA ALA A 98 13.97 -5.70 24.99
C ALA A 98 14.69 -5.88 23.64
N GLU A 99 14.75 -7.11 23.13
CA GLU A 99 15.40 -7.43 21.84
C GLU A 99 14.62 -6.85 20.66
N LEU A 100 13.30 -6.89 20.72
CA LEU A 100 12.43 -6.24 19.74
C LEU A 100 12.68 -4.72 19.73
N THR A 101 12.77 -4.10 20.90
CA THR A 101 13.00 -2.66 21.03
C THR A 101 14.37 -2.26 20.48
N ASP A 102 15.41 -3.07 20.73
CA ASP A 102 16.74 -2.87 20.16
C ASP A 102 16.76 -2.98 18.63
N GLN A 103 15.91 -3.81 18.02
CA GLN A 103 15.79 -3.88 16.55
C GLN A 103 14.90 -2.78 15.94
N LEU A 104 14.03 -2.12 16.71
CA LEU A 104 13.11 -1.08 16.23
C LEU A 104 13.61 0.36 16.46
N CYS A 105 14.33 0.63 17.54
CA CYS A 105 14.77 1.98 17.88
C CYS A 105 16.20 2.26 17.37
N PRO A 106 16.50 3.38 16.72
CA PRO A 106 17.89 3.75 16.45
C PRO A 106 18.69 3.73 17.77
N PRO A 107 19.98 3.32 17.74
CA PRO A 107 20.80 3.31 18.96
C PRO A 107 20.74 4.70 19.60
N ILE A 108 20.47 4.73 20.90
CA ILE A 108 20.46 5.96 21.68
C ILE A 108 21.91 6.43 21.74
N GLY A 109 22.26 7.41 20.90
CA GLY A 109 23.49 8.19 21.04
C GLY A 109 23.34 9.23 22.12
#